data_AF-A0A7R8ZVS1-F1
#
_entry.id   AF-A0A7R8ZVS1-F1
#
_cell.length_a   1.000
_cell.length_b   1.000
_cell.length_c   1.000
_cell.angle_alpha   90.00
_cell.angle_beta   90.00
_cell.angle_gamma   90.00
#
_symmetry.space_group_name_H-M   'P 1'
#
loop_
_entity.id
_entity.type
_entity.pdbx_description
1 polymer ?
#
loop_
_entity_poly.entity_id
_entity_poly.type
_entity_poly.pdbx_seq_one_letter_code
_entity_poly.pdbx_strand_id
1 'polypeptide(L)'
;MEALKMAKVKEYCEKAELKFRAPPPPLAVNNLKGQRFLDEKKLKILKWQFQNGPREDLVDQLKELLQAASINQTLQAQMFHENFRYHLEALETLIGDLSGNVAGLIANLDLVLKWLTIRFYDKNTSVILRGLEYLELAFSCLAEQEYLLADPERAAFVPHLVIKLGDPKVPVRLGCR
;
A
#
# COMPACT_ATOMS: atom_id res chain seq x y z
N MET A 1 -13.36 21.31 45.47
CA MET A 1 -14.56 20.84 44.74
C MET A 1 -14.44 21.03 43.24
N GLU A 2 -13.81 22.11 42.75
CA GLU A 2 -13.60 22.37 41.30
C GLU A 2 -12.62 21.41 40.61
N ALA A 3 -11.52 21.03 41.24
CA ALA A 3 -10.55 20.09 40.66
C ALA A 3 -11.17 18.73 40.30
N LEU A 4 -12.12 18.25 41.11
CA LEU A 4 -12.84 16.99 40.86
C LEU A 4 -13.83 17.09 39.69
N LYS A 5 -14.44 18.27 39.48
CA LYS A 5 -15.30 18.53 38.32
C LYS A 5 -14.48 18.58 37.03
N MET A 6 -13.32 19.25 37.05
CA MET A 6 -12.43 19.35 35.89
C MET A 6 -11.82 17.99 35.49
N ALA A 7 -11.49 17.14 36.46
CA ALA A 7 -11.02 15.78 36.18
C ALA A 7 -12.08 14.94 35.45
N LYS A 8 -13.35 14.99 35.89
CA LYS A 8 -14.46 14.32 35.20
C LYS A 8 -14.69 14.87 33.80
N VAL A 9 -14.67 16.18 33.61
CA VAL A 9 -14.82 16.80 32.28
C VAL A 9 -13.74 16.31 31.32
N LYS A 10 -12.48 16.25 31.77
CA LYS A 10 -11.37 15.74 30.96
C LYS A 10 -11.55 14.27 30.58
N GLU A 11 -11.99 13.43 31.52
CA GLU A 11 -12.31 12.02 31.28
C GLU A 11 -13.48 11.84 30.30
N TYR A 12 -14.51 12.68 30.38
CA TYR A 12 -15.63 12.66 29.43
C TYR A 12 -15.22 13.13 28.04
N CYS A 13 -14.36 14.15 27.93
CA CYS A 13 -13.78 14.59 26.65
C CYS A 13 -12.92 13.49 26.03
N GLU A 14 -12.03 12.87 26.79
CA GLU A 14 -11.16 11.79 26.31
C GLU A 14 -11.98 10.56 25.89
N LYS A 15 -13.01 10.19 26.66
CA LYS A 15 -13.96 9.12 26.28
C LYS A 15 -14.79 9.48 25.05
N ALA A 16 -15.16 10.75 24.86
CA ALA A 16 -15.87 11.20 23.68
C ALA A 16 -14.96 11.21 22.44
N GLU A 17 -13.72 11.67 22.56
CA GLU A 17 -12.69 11.63 21.52
C GLU A 17 -12.40 10.19 21.08
N LEU A 18 -12.30 9.26 22.04
CA LEU A 18 -12.09 7.83 21.73
C LEU A 18 -13.31 7.20 21.04
N LYS A 19 -14.52 7.69 21.34
CA LYS A 19 -15.79 7.20 20.78
C LYS A 19 -16.13 7.78 19.41
N PHE A 20 -15.60 8.96 19.07
CA PHE A 20 -15.84 9.66 17.80
C PHE A 20 -14.60 9.73 16.88
N ARG A 21 -13.51 9.07 17.25
CA ARG A 21 -12.33 8.98 16.39
C ARG A 21 -12.72 8.28 15.09
N ALA A 22 -12.56 8.99 13.97
CA ALA A 22 -12.70 8.39 12.65
C ALA A 22 -11.79 7.14 12.55
N PRO A 23 -12.23 6.06 11.89
CA PRO A 23 -11.39 4.90 11.69
C PRO A 23 -10.05 5.32 11.07
N PRO A 24 -8.92 4.73 11.48
CA PRO A 24 -7.63 5.09 10.94
C PRO A 24 -7.63 4.88 9.43
N PRO A 25 -7.07 5.82 8.65
CA PRO A 25 -7.07 5.72 7.20
C PRO A 25 -6.37 4.42 6.75
N PRO A 26 -6.77 3.85 5.60
CA PRO A 26 -6.09 2.69 5.02
C PRO A 26 -4.57 2.89 4.92
N LEU A 27 -4.14 4.04 4.39
CA LEU A 27 -2.74 4.44 4.30
C LEU A 27 -2.44 5.60 5.25
N ALA A 28 -1.55 5.38 6.23
CA ALA A 28 -1.16 6.43 7.17
C ALA A 28 -0.23 7.47 6.52
N VAL A 29 -0.49 8.76 6.74
CA VAL A 29 0.46 9.83 6.38
C VAL A 29 1.64 9.79 7.36
N ASN A 30 2.81 9.37 6.88
CA ASN A 30 4.04 9.24 7.66
C ASN A 30 5.27 9.72 6.86
N ASN A 31 6.45 9.74 7.48
CA ASN A 31 7.71 10.15 6.86
C ASN A 31 8.74 9.02 6.78
N LEU A 32 8.29 7.76 6.78
CA LEU A 32 9.16 6.59 6.89
C LEU A 32 9.73 6.12 5.54
N LYS A 33 9.17 6.57 4.41
CA LYS A 33 9.65 6.20 3.06
C LYS A 33 11.14 6.46 2.86
N GLY A 34 11.61 7.66 3.24
CA GLY A 34 13.03 8.01 3.12
C GLY A 34 13.93 7.06 3.90
N GLN A 35 13.50 6.64 5.09
CA GLN A 35 14.23 5.67 5.91
C GLN A 35 14.28 4.30 5.24
N ARG A 36 13.17 3.81 4.66
CA ARG A 36 13.14 2.55 3.90
C ARG A 36 14.13 2.56 2.72
N PHE A 37 14.20 3.67 2.00
CA PHE A 37 15.16 3.82 0.89
C PHE A 37 16.61 3.82 1.37
N LEU A 38 16.89 4.47 2.49
CA LEU A 38 18.22 4.46 3.10
C LEU A 38 18.60 3.06 3.61
N ASP A 39 17.67 2.34 4.20
CA ASP A 39 17.90 0.99 4.71
C ASP A 39 18.16 0.00 3.57
N GLU A 40 17.46 0.12 2.43
CA GLU A 40 17.74 -0.69 1.23
C GLU A 40 19.12 -0.36 0.66
N LYS A 41 19.47 0.94 0.57
CA LYS A 41 20.81 1.38 0.12
C LYS A 41 21.94 0.90 1.03
N LYS A 42 21.68 0.82 2.34
CA LYS A 42 22.63 0.34 3.36
C LYS A 42 22.60 -1.17 3.55
N LEU A 43 21.84 -1.91 2.74
CA LEU A 43 21.69 -3.37 2.81
C LEU A 43 21.18 -3.86 4.17
N LYS A 44 20.43 -3.02 4.89
CA LYS A 44 19.74 -3.41 6.13
C LYS A 44 18.44 -4.14 5.86
N ILE A 45 17.84 -3.89 4.70
CA ILE A 45 16.72 -4.64 4.15
C ILE A 45 17.11 -5.16 2.78
N LEU A 46 16.50 -6.27 2.39
CA LEU A 46 16.67 -6.91 1.09
C LEU A 46 16.16 -6.00 -0.03
N LYS A 47 16.92 -5.99 -1.12
CA LYS A 47 16.51 -5.33 -2.36
C LYS A 47 15.33 -6.08 -2.98
N TRP A 48 14.32 -5.35 -3.44
CA TRP A 48 13.11 -5.94 -4.02
C TRP A 48 13.37 -6.50 -5.43
N GLN A 49 13.80 -7.76 -5.51
CA GLN A 49 14.14 -8.40 -6.77
C GLN A 49 13.80 -9.89 -6.78
N PHE A 50 13.07 -10.32 -7.80
CA PHE A 50 12.79 -11.71 -8.10
C PHE A 50 12.37 -11.89 -9.57
N GLN A 51 12.67 -13.05 -10.16
CA GLN A 51 12.39 -13.34 -11.58
C GLN A 51 11.22 -14.33 -11.76
N ASN A 52 11.23 -15.43 -11.00
CA ASN A 52 10.28 -16.54 -11.18
C ASN A 52 9.04 -16.45 -10.28
N GLY A 53 8.88 -15.35 -9.55
CA GLY A 53 7.77 -15.13 -8.62
C GLY A 53 8.22 -14.58 -7.27
N PRO A 54 7.27 -14.17 -6.42
CA PRO A 54 7.55 -13.57 -5.12
C PRO A 54 8.34 -14.52 -4.21
N ARG A 55 9.38 -14.02 -3.55
CA ARG A 55 10.13 -14.77 -2.54
C ARG A 55 9.53 -14.58 -1.17
N GLU A 56 9.52 -15.63 -0.36
CA GLU A 56 8.94 -15.63 1.01
C GLU A 56 9.62 -14.58 1.90
N ASP A 57 10.95 -14.50 1.88
CA ASP A 57 11.71 -13.52 2.67
C ASP A 57 11.41 -12.05 2.31
N LEU A 58 11.19 -11.76 1.02
CA LEU A 58 10.73 -10.44 0.58
C LEU A 58 9.29 -10.17 1.00
N VAL A 59 8.40 -11.17 0.93
CA VAL A 59 7.01 -11.03 1.38
C VAL A 59 6.94 -10.74 2.87
N ASP A 60 7.72 -11.45 3.69
CA ASP A 60 7.75 -11.23 5.14
C ASP A 60 8.35 -9.87 5.49
N GLN A 61 9.44 -9.47 4.83
CA GLN A 61 9.96 -8.11 4.96
C GLN A 61 8.91 -7.05 4.59
N LEU A 62 8.11 -7.26 3.54
CA LEU A 62 7.06 -6.32 3.15
C LEU A 62 5.99 -6.19 4.25
N LYS A 63 5.57 -7.31 4.88
CA LYS A 63 4.62 -7.29 6.01
C LYS A 63 5.17 -6.47 7.18
N GLU A 64 6.43 -6.68 7.55
CA GLU A 64 7.09 -5.92 8.63
C GLU A 64 7.13 -4.42 8.32
N LEU A 65 7.47 -4.05 7.08
CA LEU A 65 7.52 -2.66 6.65
C LEU A 65 6.14 -2.00 6.62
N LEU A 66 5.08 -2.72 6.21
CA LEU A 66 3.70 -2.24 6.25
C LEU A 66 3.23 -2.03 7.70
N GLN A 67 3.59 -2.95 8.61
CA GLN A 67 3.31 -2.81 10.03
C GLN A 67 4.02 -1.59 10.63
N ALA A 68 5.31 -1.43 10.36
CA ALA A 68 6.09 -0.28 10.82
C ALA A 68 5.57 1.05 10.25
N ALA A 69 5.06 1.04 9.02
CA ALA A 69 4.44 2.20 8.37
C ALA A 69 3.03 2.53 8.91
N SER A 70 2.53 1.80 9.90
CA SER A 70 1.20 1.99 10.49
C SER A 70 0.07 1.88 9.47
N ILE A 71 0.21 0.99 8.49
CA ILE A 71 -0.87 0.67 7.54
C ILE A 71 -2.04 0.04 8.32
N ASN A 72 -3.27 0.31 7.91
CA ASN A 72 -4.45 -0.24 8.58
C ASN A 72 -4.37 -1.78 8.68
N GLN A 73 -4.61 -2.34 9.87
CA GLN A 73 -4.44 -3.78 10.13
C GLN A 73 -5.41 -4.64 9.33
N THR A 74 -6.64 -4.17 9.09
CA THR A 74 -7.61 -4.87 8.25
C THR A 74 -7.13 -4.91 6.80
N LEU A 75 -6.63 -3.79 6.28
CA LEU A 75 -6.03 -3.75 4.94
C LEU A 75 -4.83 -4.69 4.84
N GLN A 76 -3.93 -4.69 5.82
CA GLN A 76 -2.78 -5.62 5.85
C GLN A 76 -3.22 -7.08 5.85
N ALA A 77 -4.22 -7.43 6.67
CA ALA A 77 -4.76 -8.79 6.71
C ALA A 77 -5.34 -9.19 5.34
N GLN A 78 -6.07 -8.29 4.68
CA GLN A 78 -6.62 -8.52 3.35
C GLN A 78 -5.53 -8.66 2.28
N MET A 79 -4.46 -7.86 2.34
CA MET A 79 -3.35 -7.86 1.38
C MET A 79 -2.60 -9.20 1.32
N PHE A 80 -2.50 -9.94 2.43
CA PHE A 80 -1.74 -11.20 2.50
C PHE A 80 -2.61 -12.43 2.79
N HIS A 81 -3.92 -12.31 2.57
CA HIS A 81 -4.82 -13.43 2.79
C HIS A 81 -4.65 -14.50 1.69
N GLU A 82 -4.81 -15.78 2.02
CA GLU A 82 -4.65 -16.88 1.05
C GLU A 82 -5.71 -16.85 -0.06
N ASN A 83 -6.94 -16.47 0.30
CA ASN A 83 -8.05 -16.31 -0.62
C ASN A 83 -8.01 -14.96 -1.37
N PHE A 84 -7.94 -15.04 -2.70
CA PHE A 84 -7.84 -13.89 -3.60
C PHE A 84 -8.98 -12.86 -3.50
N ARG A 85 -10.15 -13.24 -2.95
CA ARG A 85 -11.26 -12.31 -2.76
C ARG A 85 -10.89 -11.14 -1.85
N TYR A 86 -10.06 -11.40 -0.84
CA TYR A 86 -9.57 -10.35 0.05
C TYR A 86 -8.55 -9.44 -0.62
N HIS A 87 -7.80 -9.92 -1.64
CA HIS A 87 -6.98 -9.02 -2.46
C HIS A 87 -7.84 -8.04 -3.26
N LEU A 88 -9.01 -8.47 -3.73
CA LEU A 88 -9.97 -7.57 -4.38
C LEU A 88 -10.53 -6.56 -3.38
N GLU A 89 -10.90 -6.99 -2.16
CA GLU A 89 -11.34 -6.07 -1.10
C GLU A 89 -10.25 -5.06 -0.69
N ALA A 90 -8.99 -5.48 -0.62
CA ALA A 90 -7.86 -4.58 -0.39
C ALA A 90 -7.75 -3.54 -1.52
N LEU A 91 -7.91 -3.96 -2.78
CA LEU A 91 -7.90 -3.04 -3.93
C LEU A 91 -9.09 -2.06 -3.87
N GLU A 92 -10.30 -2.52 -3.55
CA GLU A 92 -11.46 -1.62 -3.37
C GLU A 92 -11.20 -0.57 -2.28
N THR A 93 -10.61 -1.00 -1.16
CA THR A 93 -10.25 -0.12 -0.05
C THR A 93 -9.24 0.93 -0.49
N LEU A 94 -8.19 0.53 -1.21
CA LEU A 94 -7.17 1.44 -1.74
C LEU A 94 -7.74 2.43 -2.76
N ILE A 95 -8.66 1.98 -3.64
CA ILE A 95 -9.31 2.84 -4.64
C ILE A 95 -10.19 3.88 -3.97
N GLY A 96 -11.00 3.48 -2.98
CA GLY A 96 -11.83 4.42 -2.23
C GLY A 96 -11.02 5.49 -1.50
N ASP A 97 -9.81 5.13 -1.05
CA ASP A 97 -8.91 6.03 -0.31
C ASP A 97 -8.25 7.11 -1.20
N LEU A 98 -8.09 6.86 -2.50
CA LEU A 98 -7.40 7.79 -3.42
C LEU A 98 -8.04 9.19 -3.44
N SER A 99 -9.37 9.26 -3.38
CA SER A 99 -10.11 10.53 -3.46
C SER A 99 -9.85 11.50 -2.31
N GLY A 100 -9.45 10.98 -1.13
CA GLY A 100 -9.30 11.75 0.09
C GLY A 100 -7.92 11.69 0.74
N ASN A 101 -7.03 10.80 0.28
CA ASN A 101 -5.79 10.48 0.98
C ASN A 101 -4.58 10.28 0.05
N VAL A 102 -4.43 11.15 -0.96
CA VAL A 102 -3.27 11.12 -1.86
C VAL A 102 -1.94 11.28 -1.10
N ALA A 103 -1.92 12.04 0.00
CA ALA A 103 -0.75 12.14 0.87
C ALA A 103 -0.37 10.80 1.52
N GLY A 104 -1.35 9.99 1.93
CA GLY A 104 -1.13 8.64 2.45
C GLY A 104 -0.60 7.69 1.37
N LEU A 105 -1.13 7.80 0.14
CA LEU A 105 -0.55 7.11 -1.03
C LEU A 105 0.91 7.50 -1.23
N ILE A 106 1.20 8.80 -1.33
CA ILE A 106 2.58 9.28 -1.54
C ILE A 106 3.49 8.83 -0.41
N ALA A 107 3.07 8.82 0.85
CA ALA A 107 3.92 8.37 1.96
C ALA A 107 4.27 6.86 1.90
N ASN A 108 3.44 6.04 1.25
CA ASN A 108 3.55 4.58 1.27
C ASN A 108 3.59 3.91 -0.11
N LEU A 109 3.75 4.71 -1.18
CA LEU A 109 3.69 4.24 -2.56
C LEU A 109 4.65 3.07 -2.84
N ASP A 110 5.86 3.12 -2.28
CA ASP A 110 6.85 2.06 -2.44
C ASP A 110 6.35 0.70 -1.90
N LEU A 111 5.59 0.70 -0.82
CA LEU A 111 5.03 -0.51 -0.22
C LEU A 111 3.85 -1.03 -1.05
N VAL A 112 2.98 -0.12 -1.51
CA VAL A 112 1.82 -0.47 -2.36
C VAL A 112 2.29 -1.05 -3.69
N LEU A 113 3.26 -0.43 -4.36
CA LEU A 113 3.83 -0.91 -5.62
C LEU A 113 4.50 -2.29 -5.42
N LYS A 114 5.25 -2.48 -4.34
CA LYS A 114 5.84 -3.79 -3.99
C LYS A 114 4.74 -4.85 -3.83
N TRP A 115 3.65 -4.55 -3.13
CA TRP A 115 2.54 -5.49 -3.00
C TRP A 115 1.88 -5.83 -4.34
N LEU A 116 1.64 -4.85 -5.21
CA LEU A 116 1.08 -5.08 -6.54
C LEU A 116 1.99 -5.97 -7.40
N THR A 117 3.31 -5.83 -7.27
CA THR A 117 4.26 -6.71 -7.98
C THR A 117 4.12 -8.17 -7.57
N ILE A 118 3.68 -8.45 -6.33
CA ILE A 118 3.37 -9.82 -5.90
C ILE A 118 2.13 -10.32 -6.65
N ARG A 119 1.08 -9.49 -6.72
CA ARG A 119 -0.19 -9.82 -7.38
C ARG A 119 -0.04 -10.07 -8.88
N PHE A 120 0.95 -9.47 -9.54
CA PHE A 120 1.25 -9.72 -10.95
C PHE A 120 1.58 -11.18 -11.29
N TYR A 121 1.99 -11.97 -10.30
CA TYR A 121 2.28 -13.40 -10.42
C TYR A 121 1.11 -14.30 -9.99
N ASP A 122 -0.03 -13.73 -9.63
CA ASP A 122 -1.23 -14.51 -9.34
C ASP A 122 -1.75 -15.25 -10.58
N LYS A 123 -2.33 -16.43 -10.35
CA LYS A 123 -3.02 -17.17 -11.41
C LYS A 123 -4.35 -16.53 -11.78
N ASN A 124 -4.99 -15.84 -10.82
CA ASN A 124 -6.30 -15.23 -10.99
C ASN A 124 -6.17 -13.89 -11.71
N THR A 125 -6.76 -13.80 -12.90
CA THR A 125 -6.72 -12.60 -13.73
C THR A 125 -7.51 -11.43 -13.19
N SER A 126 -8.57 -11.68 -12.41
CA SER A 126 -9.41 -10.61 -11.86
C SER A 126 -8.62 -9.72 -10.91
N VAL A 127 -7.74 -10.30 -10.09
CA VAL A 127 -6.86 -9.52 -9.20
C VAL A 127 -5.86 -8.69 -10.01
N ILE A 128 -5.26 -9.28 -11.06
CA ILE A 128 -4.31 -8.57 -11.92
C ILE A 128 -5.00 -7.38 -12.61
N LEU A 129 -6.16 -7.60 -13.23
CA LEU A 129 -6.89 -6.55 -13.94
C LEU A 129 -7.34 -5.43 -12.99
N ARG A 130 -7.86 -5.79 -11.81
CA ARG A 130 -8.24 -4.81 -10.79
C ARG A 130 -7.03 -4.04 -10.25
N GLY A 131 -5.88 -4.70 -10.12
CA GLY A 131 -4.62 -4.06 -9.75
C GLY A 131 -4.12 -3.07 -10.80
N LEU A 132 -4.29 -3.38 -12.08
CA LEU A 132 -3.94 -2.48 -13.19
C LEU A 132 -4.87 -1.25 -13.24
N GLU A 133 -6.16 -1.44 -13.01
CA GLU A 133 -7.11 -0.32 -12.89
C GLU A 133 -6.77 0.58 -11.69
N TYR A 134 -6.44 0.00 -10.53
CA TYR A 134 -5.95 0.78 -9.41
C TYR A 134 -4.69 1.60 -9.77
N LEU A 135 -3.75 0.99 -10.51
CA LEU A 135 -2.54 1.68 -10.94
C LEU A 135 -2.86 2.87 -11.84
N GLU A 136 -3.76 2.74 -12.80
CA GLU A 136 -4.19 3.85 -13.66
C GLU A 136 -4.71 5.04 -12.83
N LEU A 137 -5.59 4.77 -11.87
CA LEU A 137 -6.14 5.79 -10.97
C LEU A 137 -5.06 6.40 -10.08
N ALA A 138 -4.22 5.56 -9.45
CA ALA A 138 -3.17 6.02 -8.55
C ALA A 138 -2.13 6.88 -9.30
N PHE A 139 -1.70 6.47 -10.49
CA PHE A 139 -0.76 7.25 -11.31
C PHE A 139 -1.37 8.56 -11.82
N SER A 140 -2.68 8.59 -12.07
CA SER A 140 -3.39 9.85 -12.38
C SER A 140 -3.32 10.82 -11.19
N CYS A 141 -3.62 10.35 -9.98
CA CYS A 141 -3.47 11.18 -8.77
C CYS A 141 -2.02 11.63 -8.54
N LEU A 142 -1.03 10.76 -8.78
CA LEU A 142 0.38 11.12 -8.64
C LEU A 142 0.80 12.19 -9.68
N ALA A 143 0.30 12.10 -10.90
CA ALA A 143 0.57 13.08 -11.96
C ALA A 143 -0.03 14.45 -11.61
N GLU A 144 -1.23 14.49 -11.05
CA GLU A 144 -1.86 15.72 -10.56
C GLU A 144 -1.06 16.39 -9.42
N GLN A 145 -0.35 15.60 -8.62
CA GLN A 145 0.56 16.09 -7.56
C GLN A 145 1.98 16.33 -8.06
N GLU A 146 2.23 16.23 -9.37
CA GLU A 146 3.57 16.32 -9.99
C GLU A 146 4.61 15.39 -9.35
N TYR A 147 4.15 14.25 -8.82
CA TYR A 147 5.00 13.30 -8.12
C TYR A 147 5.84 12.50 -9.12
N LEU A 148 7.16 12.55 -8.95
CA LEU A 148 8.09 11.72 -9.70
C LEU A 148 8.48 10.49 -8.89
N LEU A 149 8.34 9.32 -9.50
CA LEU A 149 8.80 8.07 -8.90
C LEU A 149 10.30 8.14 -8.55
N ALA A 150 10.61 7.78 -7.31
CA ALA A 150 11.99 7.66 -6.86
C ALA A 150 12.67 6.43 -7.48
N ASP A 151 14.00 6.44 -7.58
CA ASP A 151 14.77 5.30 -8.12
C ASP A 151 14.43 3.95 -7.47
N PRO A 152 14.31 3.84 -6.13
CA PRO A 152 13.95 2.56 -5.51
C PRO A 152 12.55 2.08 -5.90
N GLU A 153 11.60 3.00 -6.10
CA GLU A 153 10.24 2.67 -6.54
C GLU A 153 10.27 2.14 -7.98
N ARG A 154 10.97 2.84 -8.89
CA ARG A 154 11.13 2.42 -10.28
C ARG A 154 11.79 1.04 -10.36
N ALA A 155 12.88 0.85 -9.62
CA ALA A 155 13.63 -0.39 -9.61
C ALA A 155 12.81 -1.58 -9.07
N ALA A 156 11.96 -1.34 -8.07
CA ALA A 156 11.11 -2.37 -7.45
C ALA A 156 9.85 -2.69 -8.27
N PHE A 157 9.39 -1.78 -9.13
CA PHE A 157 8.10 -1.89 -9.79
C PHE A 157 8.18 -2.16 -11.31
N VAL A 158 8.93 -1.33 -12.04
CA VAL A 158 8.91 -1.30 -13.51
C VAL A 158 9.24 -2.65 -14.16
N PRO A 159 10.27 -3.40 -13.70
CA PRO A 159 10.58 -4.70 -14.32
C PRO A 159 9.40 -5.67 -14.27
N HIS A 160 8.62 -5.66 -13.19
CA HIS A 160 7.48 -6.56 -13.02
C HIS A 160 6.28 -6.14 -13.88
N LEU A 161 6.04 -4.84 -14.04
CA LEU A 161 5.00 -4.33 -14.93
C LEU A 161 5.32 -4.66 -16.40
N VAL A 162 6.58 -4.51 -16.82
CA VAL A 162 7.01 -4.81 -18.19
C VAL A 162 6.76 -6.26 -18.57
N ILE A 163 6.96 -7.20 -17.64
CA ILE A 163 6.64 -8.63 -17.86
C ILE A 163 5.16 -8.82 -18.20
N LYS A 164 4.25 -8.01 -17.62
CA LYS A 164 2.80 -8.11 -17.89
C LYS A 164 2.40 -7.62 -19.28
N LEU A 165 3.20 -6.78 -19.93
CA LEU A 165 3.00 -6.43 -21.35
C LEU A 165 3.09 -7.64 -22.28
N GLY A 166 3.83 -8.68 -21.87
CA GLY A 166 3.95 -9.95 -22.58
C GLY A 166 2.99 -11.05 -22.10
N ASP A 167 2.01 -10.76 -21.24
CA ASP A 167 1.11 -11.80 -20.69
C ASP A 167 0.35 -12.50 -21.82
N PRO A 168 0.21 -13.84 -21.82
CA PRO A 168 -0.54 -14.54 -22.87
C PRO A 168 -1.99 -14.08 -23.00
N LYS A 169 -2.59 -13.55 -21.93
CA LYS A 169 -3.98 -13.10 -21.91
C LYS A 169 -4.10 -11.66 -22.39
N VAL A 170 -4.85 -11.47 -23.48
CA VAL A 170 -5.07 -10.16 -24.12
C VAL A 170 -5.54 -9.08 -23.14
N PRO A 171 -6.52 -9.33 -22.25
CA PRO A 171 -7.02 -8.29 -21.34
C PRO A 171 -5.93 -7.74 -20.41
N VAL A 172 -5.00 -8.59 -19.96
CA VAL A 172 -3.90 -8.17 -19.08
C VAL A 172 -2.94 -7.26 -19.84
N ARG A 173 -2.62 -7.59 -21.10
CA ARG A 173 -1.76 -6.74 -21.94
C ARG A 173 -2.39 -5.38 -22.22
N LEU A 174 -3.71 -5.33 -22.41
CA LEU A 174 -4.42 -4.08 -22.68
C LEU A 174 -4.46 -3.17 -21.45
N GLY A 175 -4.64 -3.73 -20.25
CA GLY A 175 -4.62 -2.93 -19.01
C GLY A 175 -3.24 -2.39 -18.60
N CYS A 176 -2.16 -2.77 -19.30
CA CYS A 176 -0.82 -2.25 -19.06
C CYS A 176 -0.42 -1.10 -20.01
N ARG A 177 -1.27 -0.77 -20.98
CA ARG A 177 -1.03 0.27 -22.00
C ARG A 177 -1.70 1.57 -21.61
#